data_AF-A0A3D2A033-F1
#
_entry.id   AF-A0A3D2A033-F1
#
_cell.length_a   1.000
_cell.length_b   1.000
_cell.length_c   1.000
_cell.angle_alpha   90.00
_cell.angle_beta   90.00
_cell.angle_gamma   90.00
#
_symmetry.space_group_name_H-M   'P 1'
#
loop_
_entity.id
_entity.type
_entity.pdbx_description
1 polymer ?
#
loop_
_entity_poly.entity_id
_entity_poly.type
_entity_poly.pdbx_seq_one_letter_code
_entity_poly.pdbx_strand_id
1 'polypeptide(L)' 'QIDITREGNMDSLALNIELTPAFANLGQDDRMAVAKQLSSKIKTFIGVSCAINIADPGQIARSEGKAVRVRDLRNK' A
#
# COMPACT_ATOMS: atom_id res chain seq x y z
N GLN A 1 1.26 0.24 5.58
CA GLN A 1 0.13 1.04 6.13
C GLN A 1 -1.01 1.04 5.12
N ILE A 2 -2.25 1.08 5.58
CA ILE A 2 -3.46 1.09 4.75
C ILE A 2 -4.13 2.44 4.93
N ASP A 3 -4.43 3.13 3.83
CA ASP A 3 -5.19 4.37 3.83
C ASP A 3 -6.53 4.12 3.17
N ILE A 4 -7.59 4.60 3.81
CA ILE A 4 -8.94 4.55 3.29
C ILE A 4 -9.38 5.99 3.06
N THR A 5 -9.75 6.31 1.84
CA THR A 5 -10.19 7.64 1.41
C THR A 5 -11.54 7.50 0.70
N ARG A 6 -12.21 8.62 0.45
CA ARG A 6 -13.47 8.63 -0.29
C ARG A 6 -13.34 9.52 -1.52
N GLU A 7 -13.62 8.97 -2.69
CA GLU A 7 -13.62 9.67 -3.96
C GLU A 7 -15.06 9.71 -4.49
N GLY A 8 -15.71 10.87 -4.30
CA GLY A 8 -17.15 11.02 -4.57
C GLY A 8 -17.97 10.04 -3.72
N ASN A 9 -18.66 9.11 -4.40
CA ASN A 9 -19.50 8.13 -3.72
C ASN A 9 -18.77 6.82 -3.38
N MET A 10 -17.53 6.64 -3.83
CA MET A 10 -16.78 5.38 -3.69
C MET A 10 -15.69 5.48 -2.61
N ASP A 11 -15.47 4.36 -1.91
CA ASP A 11 -14.30 4.20 -1.04
C ASP A 11 -13.08 3.80 -1.88
N SER A 12 -11.96 4.48 -1.65
CA SER A 12 -10.65 4.22 -2.26
C SER A 12 -9.67 3.71 -1.21
N LEU A 13 -9.01 2.59 -1.49
CA LEU A 13 -8.05 1.95 -0.59
C LEU A 13 -6.63 2.02 -1.19
N ALA A 14 -5.68 2.53 -0.41
CA ALA A 14 -4.26 2.55 -0.78
C ALA A 14 -3.42 1.77 0.24
N LEU A 15 -2.57 0.86 -0.23
CA LEU A 15 -1.55 0.21 0.59
C LEU A 15 -0.20 0.86 0.34
N ASN A 16 0.33 1.48 1.38
CA ASN A 16 1.71 1.96 1.42
C ASN A 16 2.59 0.85 2.00
N ILE A 17 3.50 0.32 1.19
CA ILE A 17 4.41 -0.77 1.56
C ILE A 17 5.85 -0.38 1.23
N GLU A 18 6.80 -1.00 1.91
CA GLU A 18 8.22 -0.79 1.63
C GLU A 18 8.83 -2.03 0.98
N LEU A 19 9.89 -1.81 0.21
CA LEU A 19 10.79 -2.88 -0.16
C LEU A 19 11.59 -3.34 1.06
N THR A 20 11.85 -4.64 1.13
CA THR A 20 12.86 -5.18 2.05
C THR A 20 14.23 -4.60 1.64
N PRO A 21 15.15 -4.30 2.58
CA PRO A 21 16.47 -3.75 2.25
C PRO A 21 17.26 -4.54 1.19
N ALA A 22 17.09 -5.87 1.15
CA ALA A 22 17.70 -6.74 0.13
C ALA A 22 17.24 -6.42 -1.32
N PHE A 23 16.10 -5.75 -1.47
CA PHE A 23 15.52 -5.35 -2.76
C PHE A 23 15.52 -3.83 -2.95
N ALA A 24 16.32 -3.07 -2.19
CA ALA A 24 16.36 -1.61 -2.31
C ALA A 24 16.68 -1.14 -3.75
N ASN A 25 17.52 -1.89 -4.47
CA ASN A 25 17.96 -1.57 -5.83
C ASN A 25 17.02 -2.12 -6.92
N LEU A 26 15.82 -2.58 -6.56
CA LEU A 26 14.86 -3.11 -7.53
C LEU A 26 14.46 -2.01 -8.53
N GLY A 27 14.53 -2.32 -9.83
CA GLY A 27 14.18 -1.40 -10.91
C GLY A 27 12.70 -1.01 -10.90
N GLN A 28 12.37 0.10 -11.56
CA GLN A 28 11.00 0.63 -11.58
C GLN A 28 10.01 -0.35 -12.23
N ASP A 29 10.41 -1.02 -13.32
CA ASP A 29 9.57 -1.98 -14.02
C ASP A 29 9.23 -3.19 -13.14
N ASP A 30 10.22 -3.70 -12.40
CA ASP A 30 10.03 -4.79 -11.45
C ASP A 30 9.12 -4.37 -10.29
N ARG A 31 9.29 -3.14 -9.77
CA ARG A 31 8.40 -2.57 -8.74
C ARG A 31 6.96 -2.53 -9.24
N MET A 32 6.73 -2.07 -10.47
CA MET A 32 5.40 -2.03 -11.09
C MET A 32 4.81 -3.43 -11.28
N ALA A 33 5.62 -4.39 -11.72
CA ALA A 33 5.18 -5.78 -11.90
C ALA A 33 4.73 -6.40 -10.58
N VAL A 34 5.52 -6.22 -9.51
CA VAL A 34 5.20 -6.70 -8.16
C VAL A 34 3.95 -6.01 -7.60
N ALA A 35 3.82 -4.69 -7.77
CA ALA A 35 2.64 -3.93 -7.36
C ALA A 35 1.37 -4.48 -8.03
N LYS A 36 1.41 -4.70 -9.35
CA LYS A 36 0.28 -5.26 -10.12
C LYS A 36 -0.05 -6.70 -9.69
N GLN A 37 0.97 -7.51 -9.42
CA GLN A 37 0.75 -8.88 -8.94
C GLN A 37 0.07 -8.88 -7.56
N LEU A 38 0.50 -8.00 -6.66
CA LEU A 38 -0.08 -7.87 -5.32
C LEU A 38 -1.52 -7.36 -5.38
N SER A 39 -1.81 -6.32 -6.17
CA SER A 39 -3.17 -5.80 -6.34
C SER A 39 -4.11 -6.87 -6.91
N SER A 40 -3.63 -7.66 -7.87
CA SER A 40 -4.38 -8.77 -8.46
C SER A 40 -4.70 -9.85 -7.43
N LYS A 41 -3.71 -10.25 -6.62
CA LYS A 41 -3.92 -11.23 -5.53
C LYS A 41 -4.93 -10.71 -4.50
N ILE A 42 -4.82 -9.46 -4.06
CA ILE A 42 -5.79 -8.86 -3.13
C ILE A 42 -7.19 -8.89 -3.74
N LYS A 43 -7.31 -8.53 -5.02
CA LYS A 43 -8.60 -8.57 -5.71
C LYS A 43 -9.17 -9.99 -5.76
N THR A 44 -8.36 -10.99 -6.08
CA THR A 44 -8.80 -12.39 -6.17
C THR A 44 -9.18 -12.98 -4.82
N PHE A 45 -8.38 -12.76 -3.77
CA PHE A 45 -8.58 -13.44 -2.48
C PHE A 45 -9.47 -12.68 -1.50
N ILE A 46 -9.53 -11.34 -1.59
CA ILE A 46 -10.28 -10.49 -0.66
C ILE A 46 -11.47 -9.81 -1.34
N GLY A 47 -11.42 -9.60 -2.67
CA GLY A 47 -12.51 -8.97 -3.44
C GLY A 47 -12.43 -7.46 -3.56
N VAL A 48 -11.48 -6.81 -2.89
CA VAL A 48 -11.32 -5.34 -2.89
C VAL A 48 -10.30 -4.87 -3.92
N SER A 49 -10.58 -3.70 -4.52
CA SER A 49 -9.62 -3.00 -5.37
C SER A 49 -8.78 -2.07 -4.51
N CYS A 50 -7.48 -1.98 -4.79
CA CYS A 50 -6.59 -1.11 -4.03
C CYS A 50 -5.41 -0.61 -4.86
N ALA A 51 -4.95 0.60 -4.57
CA ALA A 51 -3.71 1.16 -5.08
C ALA A 51 -2.53 0.65 -4.24
N ILE A 52 -1.41 0.32 -4.86
CA ILE A 52 -0.19 -0.15 -4.18
C ILE A 52 0.90 0.88 -4.37
N ASN A 53 1.32 1.52 -3.28
CA ASN A 53 2.41 2.49 -3.25
C ASN A 53 3.64 1.80 -2.64
N ILE A 54 4.68 1.59 -3.46
CA ILE A 54 5.94 1.00 -3.03
C ILE A 54 6.93 2.12 -2.71
N ALA A 55 7.32 2.23 -1.45
CA ALA A 55 8.35 3.14 -0.98
C ALA A 55 9.67 2.40 -0.75
N ASP A 56 10.75 3.18 -0.65
CA ASP A 56 12.06 2.64 -0.29
C ASP A 56 12.11 2.21 1.19
N PRO A 57 13.05 1.33 1.56
CA PRO A 57 13.17 0.84 2.93
C PRO A 57 13.31 1.99 3.94
N GLY A 58 12.50 1.99 5.00
CA GLY A 58 12.53 2.98 6.08
C GLY A 58 11.79 4.30 5.82
N GLN A 59 11.09 4.45 4.69
CA GLN A 59 10.32 5.67 4.36
C GLN A 59 8.93 5.74 5.02
N ILE A 60 8.36 4.61 5.39
CA ILE A 60 7.13 4.50 6.16
C ILE A 60 7.49 4.59 7.63
N ALA A 61 6.87 5.56 8.31
CA ALA A 61 7.08 5.80 9.73
C ALA A 61 6.99 4.49 10.52
N ARG A 62 8.09 4.11 11.17
CA ARG A 62 8.12 2.95 12.04
C ARG A 62 7.38 3.29 13.32
N SER A 63 6.58 2.34 13.79
CA SER A 63 5.72 2.53 14.95
C SER A 63 6.57 2.66 16.21
N GLU A 64 6.63 3.86 16.81
CA GLU A 64 7.20 4.09 18.15
C GLU A 64 6.25 3.61 19.29
N GLY A 65 5.37 2.65 19.00
CA GLY A 65 4.30 2.21 19.90
C GLY A 65 3.32 1.24 19.23
N LYS A 66 2.00 1.38 19.49
CA LYS A 66 0.95 0.58 18.82
C LYS A 66 0.88 0.92 17.32
N ALA A 67 1.11 -0.06 16.47
CA ALA A 67 1.09 0.13 15.02
C ALA A 67 -0.31 0.53 14.52
N VAL A 68 -0.47 1.80 14.12
CA VAL A 68 -1.64 2.27 13.38
C VAL A 68 -1.52 1.76 11.94
N ARG A 69 -2.06 0.57 11.69
CA ARG A 69 -2.00 -0.06 10.37
C ARG A 69 -3.01 0.50 9.38
N VAL A 70 -4.07 1.15 9.87
CA VAL A 70 -5.15 1.70 9.06
C VAL A 70 -5.32 3.19 9.40
N ARG A 71 -5.27 4.05 8.38
CA ARG A 71 -5.68 5.45 8.45
C ARG A 71 -7.00 5.59 7.70
N ASP A 72 -8.07 5.84 8.43
CA ASP A 72 -9.35 6.22 7.83
C ASP A 72 -9.36 7.75 7.64
N LEU A 73 -9.36 8.16 6.37
CA LEU A 73 -9.32 9.54 5.91
C LEU A 73 -10.61 9.92 5.15
N ARG A 74 -11.67 9.11 5.24
CA ARG A 74 -12.95 9.35 4.51
C ARG A 74 -13.71 10.60 4.98
N ASN A 75 -13.48 11.03 6.22
CA ASN A 75 -14.14 12.18 6.87
C ASN A 75 -13.16 13.33 7.17
N LYS A 76 -12.00 13.34 6.52
CA LYS A 76 -11.10 14.50 6.53
C LYS A 76 -11.36 15.40 5.34
#